data_AF-A2EIK8-F1
#
_entry.id   AF-A2EIK8-F1
#
_cell.length_a   1.000
_cell.length_b   1.000
_cell.length_c   1.000
_cell.angle_alpha   90.00
_cell.angle_beta   90.00
_cell.angle_gamma   90.00
#
_symmetry.space_group_name_H-M   'P 1'
#
loop_
_entity.id
_entity.type
_entity.pdbx_description
1 polymer ?
#
loop_
_entity_poly.entity_id
_entity_poly.type
_entity_poly.pdbx_seq_one_letter_code
_entity_poly.pdbx_strand_id
1 'polypeptide(L)'
;MFLLFFQKVLVNETGYQELTGNLNPGQYEIECYGAQGGNYCEGNQISKNGGAGAYAYAKIKVENQAIPYRIEIGEKGKENCNNNINAGSRPDGGDPGATDVSEIPGGGGGSTRVILNNNYYIVAAGCSGATSFVDGSPGGGDNYCFYKAQSGSYGRTNDKSYMTENRNGEKGGIFDLFSDKVTGSGGGGGCLGGKGGYNNPNSLSVGVSGSSCIISDNSFIKQEIFDGLEKQNFGNGRVIIKYEYSCPSGCETCSNENKCGSCKTGYYKNEGKCVENCDSGYYQDSSTYTCTRCTVPNCKSCSRSPSICDSCTVPNCNSCKSDASICESCSHPYVLSGNECKQECPASYFNDSYICKECIKNCSRCDNSMTCSQCYSSHVLYKGKCEYTSCPPYTYQFGNECIDCPPNCEKCSYGDTCDLCKKDYFQNGNDCINSCGDGYYQDSTNRKCTACDVLNCKSCPGNPSVCDSCKYPFVLHQQNCGQIECPSHYFNDSFICKECSKNCLNCSSMYNCTSCKSANMRINKKGNCTNLITASYDDLFEIQPVKRKIQKNRNNWS
;
A
#
# COMPACT_ATOMS: atom_id res chain seq x y z
N MET A 1 -39.89 5.41 -30.09
CA MET A 1 -40.23 4.98 -28.72
C MET A 1 -40.36 6.24 -27.88
N PHE A 2 -41.58 6.81 -27.79
CA PHE A 2 -41.84 7.97 -26.92
C PHE A 2 -41.81 7.46 -25.48
N LEU A 3 -40.74 7.80 -24.74
CA LEU A 3 -40.69 7.58 -23.30
C LEU A 3 -41.71 8.53 -22.67
N LEU A 4 -42.83 7.96 -22.22
CA LEU A 4 -43.76 8.63 -21.32
C LEU A 4 -43.02 8.90 -20.00
N PHE A 5 -42.48 10.11 -19.84
CA PHE A 5 -42.02 10.58 -18.54
C PHE A 5 -43.24 10.76 -17.66
N PHE A 6 -43.45 9.84 -16.71
CA PHE A 6 -44.45 10.00 -15.66
C PHE A 6 -43.98 11.14 -14.74
N GLN A 7 -44.43 12.37 -15.00
CA GLN A 7 -44.30 13.47 -14.03
C GLN A 7 -44.97 13.05 -12.72
N LYS A 8 -44.21 13.07 -11.63
CA LYS A 8 -44.73 12.71 -10.31
C LYS A 8 -45.25 13.99 -9.63
N VAL A 9 -46.48 13.91 -9.13
CA VAL A 9 -47.16 15.02 -8.46
C VAL A 9 -46.66 15.12 -7.03
N LEU A 10 -46.14 16.29 -6.65
CA LEU A 10 -45.73 16.62 -5.28
C LEU A 10 -46.86 17.29 -4.51
N VAL A 11 -47.57 18.23 -5.14
CA VAL A 11 -48.71 18.95 -4.57
C VAL A 11 -49.82 19.00 -5.62
N ASN A 12 -51.07 18.78 -5.21
CA ASN A 12 -52.26 18.98 -6.03
C ASN A 12 -53.45 19.29 -5.14
N GLU A 13 -53.59 20.55 -4.77
CA GLU A 13 -54.53 21.00 -3.74
C GLU A 13 -55.43 22.12 -4.26
N THR A 14 -56.65 22.21 -3.70
CA THR A 14 -57.67 23.20 -4.06
C THR A 14 -58.47 23.63 -2.83
N GLY A 15 -59.08 24.82 -2.88
CA GLY A 15 -59.74 25.43 -1.72
C GLY A 15 -58.73 26.09 -0.80
N TYR A 16 -59.20 26.95 0.12
CA TYR A 16 -58.29 27.68 1.01
C TYR A 16 -57.48 26.72 1.87
N GLN A 17 -56.19 26.70 1.60
CA GLN A 17 -55.19 25.98 2.35
C GLN A 17 -53.91 26.80 2.38
N GLU A 18 -53.23 26.73 3.52
CA GLU A 18 -51.84 27.19 3.64
C GLU A 18 -50.95 25.95 3.82
N LEU A 19 -50.07 25.73 2.85
CA LEU A 19 -49.18 24.57 2.84
C LEU A 19 -47.74 25.03 2.90
N THR A 20 -46.92 24.32 3.67
CA THR A 20 -45.47 24.53 3.70
C THR A 20 -44.74 23.23 3.43
N GLY A 21 -43.57 23.33 2.83
CA GLY A 21 -42.73 22.18 2.53
C GLY A 21 -41.40 22.61 1.93
N ASN A 22 -40.66 21.66 1.36
CA ASN A 22 -39.38 21.91 0.73
C ASN A 22 -39.31 21.29 -0.66
N LEU A 23 -38.71 22.00 -1.61
CA LEU A 23 -38.30 21.45 -2.89
C LEU A 23 -36.83 21.05 -2.78
N ASN A 24 -36.54 19.75 -2.83
CA ASN A 24 -35.16 19.23 -2.88
C ASN A 24 -34.50 19.59 -4.22
N PRO A 25 -33.16 19.53 -4.34
CA PRO A 25 -32.51 19.70 -5.63
C PRO A 25 -33.14 18.82 -6.72
N GLY A 26 -33.40 19.40 -7.88
CA GLY A 26 -34.21 18.79 -8.94
C GLY A 26 -34.88 19.82 -9.84
N GLN A 27 -35.82 19.37 -10.67
CA GLN A 27 -36.55 20.24 -11.62
C GLN A 27 -38.05 20.08 -11.45
N TYR A 28 -38.74 21.22 -11.34
CA TYR A 28 -40.14 21.28 -10.96
C TYR A 28 -40.95 22.13 -11.93
N GLU A 29 -42.22 21.77 -12.06
CA GLU A 29 -43.25 22.56 -12.73
C GLU A 29 -44.29 22.95 -11.71
N ILE A 30 -44.62 24.24 -11.66
CA ILE A 30 -45.53 24.84 -10.70
C ILE A 30 -46.64 25.52 -11.48
N GLU A 31 -47.88 25.08 -11.26
CA GLU A 31 -49.10 25.62 -11.85
C GLU A 31 -49.95 26.24 -10.74
N CYS A 32 -50.33 27.50 -10.91
CA CYS A 32 -51.22 28.24 -10.00
C CYS A 32 -52.46 28.70 -10.77
N TYR A 33 -53.62 28.50 -10.17
CA TYR A 33 -54.91 28.94 -10.70
C TYR A 33 -55.56 29.86 -9.67
N GLY A 34 -55.85 31.10 -10.06
CA GLY A 34 -56.57 32.07 -9.24
C GLY A 34 -58.02 31.65 -9.05
N ALA A 35 -58.68 32.17 -8.01
CA ALA A 35 -60.04 31.79 -7.71
C ALA A 35 -61.07 32.64 -8.47
N GLN A 36 -62.22 32.04 -8.75
CA GLN A 36 -63.36 32.72 -9.34
C GLN A 36 -63.95 33.75 -8.37
N GLY A 37 -64.50 34.85 -8.91
CA GLY A 37 -65.35 35.75 -8.13
C GLY A 37 -66.65 35.08 -7.68
N GLY A 38 -67.33 35.69 -6.72
CA GLY A 38 -68.66 35.29 -6.31
C GLY A 38 -69.70 35.58 -7.39
N ASN A 39 -70.65 34.67 -7.55
CA ASN A 39 -71.80 34.83 -8.42
C ASN A 39 -72.82 35.79 -7.81
N TYR A 40 -73.67 36.36 -8.67
CA TYR A 40 -74.86 37.09 -8.25
C TYR A 40 -76.08 36.16 -8.32
N CYS A 41 -76.88 36.14 -7.25
CA CYS A 41 -78.11 35.34 -7.18
C CYS A 41 -79.35 36.24 -7.28
N GLU A 42 -80.35 35.77 -8.02
CA GLU A 42 -81.70 36.31 -8.01
C GLU A 42 -82.63 35.27 -7.36
N GLY A 43 -83.01 35.50 -6.11
CA GLY A 43 -83.57 34.44 -5.25
C GLY A 43 -82.57 33.29 -5.11
N ASN A 44 -83.02 32.05 -5.30
CA ASN A 44 -82.20 30.84 -5.13
C ASN A 44 -81.42 30.42 -6.40
N GLN A 45 -81.42 31.23 -7.46
CA GLN A 45 -80.75 30.89 -8.74
C GLN A 45 -79.60 31.84 -9.07
N ILE A 46 -78.52 31.30 -9.62
CA ILE A 46 -77.39 32.08 -10.13
C ILE A 46 -77.83 32.78 -11.43
N SER A 47 -77.80 34.11 -11.43
CA SER A 47 -78.18 34.95 -12.59
C SER A 47 -76.96 35.46 -13.35
N LYS A 48 -75.87 35.79 -12.63
CA LYS A 48 -74.58 36.20 -13.22
C LYS A 48 -73.41 35.51 -12.56
N ASN A 49 -72.38 35.21 -13.34
CA ASN A 49 -71.20 34.50 -12.85
C ASN A 49 -70.10 35.46 -12.46
N GLY A 50 -69.45 35.20 -11.32
CA GLY A 50 -68.20 35.87 -10.99
C GLY A 50 -67.12 35.57 -12.03
N GLY A 51 -66.16 36.48 -12.18
CA GLY A 51 -65.11 36.35 -13.19
C GLY A 51 -64.25 35.10 -12.98
N ALA A 52 -63.73 34.53 -14.07
CA ALA A 52 -62.89 33.33 -14.04
C ALA A 52 -61.43 33.66 -13.70
N GLY A 53 -60.85 32.89 -12.78
CA GLY A 53 -59.48 33.07 -12.26
C GLY A 53 -58.42 32.99 -13.34
N ALA A 54 -57.31 33.70 -13.15
CA ALA A 54 -56.14 33.63 -14.02
C ALA A 54 -55.30 32.37 -13.77
N TYR A 55 -54.28 32.15 -14.60
CA TYR A 55 -53.33 31.06 -14.47
C TYR A 55 -51.89 31.58 -14.54
N ALA A 56 -51.02 31.06 -13.67
CA ALA A 56 -49.59 31.31 -13.69
C ALA A 56 -48.82 29.98 -13.65
N TYR A 57 -47.75 29.90 -14.44
CA TYR A 57 -46.89 28.73 -14.55
C TYR A 57 -45.43 29.12 -14.47
N ALA A 58 -44.66 28.31 -13.76
CA ALA A 58 -43.21 28.37 -13.77
C ALA A 58 -42.60 26.97 -13.82
N LYS A 59 -41.50 26.86 -14.57
CA LYS A 59 -40.57 25.74 -14.51
C LYS A 59 -39.29 26.20 -13.84
N ILE A 60 -38.87 25.50 -12.79
CA ILE A 60 -37.74 25.90 -11.96
C ILE A 60 -36.73 24.76 -11.77
N LYS A 61 -35.46 25.13 -11.63
CA LYS A 61 -34.37 24.23 -11.26
C LYS A 61 -33.86 24.58 -9.86
N VAL A 62 -33.94 23.63 -8.94
CA VAL A 62 -33.42 23.77 -7.58
C VAL A 62 -32.06 23.08 -7.53
N GLU A 63 -31.04 23.78 -7.05
CA GLU A 63 -29.66 23.32 -6.95
C GLU A 63 -29.07 23.62 -5.56
N ASN A 64 -28.01 22.90 -5.20
CA ASN A 64 -27.24 23.00 -3.96
C ASN A 64 -27.99 22.51 -2.71
N GLN A 65 -29.10 23.17 -2.36
CA GLN A 65 -29.87 22.85 -1.17
C GLN A 65 -31.37 22.91 -1.42
N ALA A 66 -32.12 22.27 -0.53
CA ALA A 66 -33.57 22.33 -0.61
C ALA A 66 -34.06 23.75 -0.31
N ILE A 67 -35.06 24.22 -1.07
CA ILE A 67 -35.68 25.53 -0.85
C ILE A 67 -37.06 25.37 -0.22
N PRO A 68 -37.40 26.15 0.81
CA PRO A 68 -38.72 26.08 1.42
C PRO A 68 -39.76 26.74 0.50
N TYR A 69 -40.97 26.20 0.50
CA TYR A 69 -42.12 26.81 -0.14
C TYR A 69 -43.25 27.07 0.85
N ARG A 70 -44.03 28.13 0.61
CA ARG A 70 -45.33 28.39 1.22
C ARG A 70 -46.36 28.59 0.11
N ILE A 71 -47.50 27.92 0.22
CA ILE A 71 -48.59 28.01 -0.74
C ILE A 71 -49.78 28.66 -0.03
N GLU A 72 -50.41 29.63 -0.67
CA GLU A 72 -51.68 30.22 -0.25
C GLU A 72 -52.66 30.05 -1.41
N ILE A 73 -53.69 29.23 -1.24
CA ILE A 73 -54.67 28.95 -2.30
C ILE A 73 -55.89 29.87 -2.13
N GLY A 74 -56.27 30.53 -3.21
CA GLY A 74 -57.45 31.42 -3.21
C GLY A 74 -58.75 30.64 -3.08
N GLU A 75 -59.68 31.17 -2.27
CA GLU A 75 -61.06 30.73 -2.23
C GLU A 75 -61.88 31.45 -3.31
N LYS A 76 -62.92 30.77 -3.81
CA LYS A 76 -63.95 31.42 -4.61
C LYS A 76 -64.62 32.52 -3.78
N GLY A 77 -64.87 33.68 -4.40
CA GLY A 77 -65.65 34.76 -3.77
C GLY A 77 -66.99 34.24 -3.26
N LYS A 78 -67.41 34.65 -2.06
CA LYS A 78 -68.65 34.10 -1.47
C LYS A 78 -69.87 34.55 -2.26
N GLU A 79 -70.81 33.62 -2.40
CA GLU A 79 -72.13 33.83 -2.97
C GLU A 79 -73.16 33.17 -2.05
N ASN A 80 -74.16 33.92 -1.62
CA ASN A 80 -75.25 33.41 -0.80
C ASN A 80 -76.58 33.79 -1.41
N CYS A 81 -77.24 32.81 -2.00
CA CYS A 81 -78.56 32.97 -2.62
C CYS A 81 -79.71 33.00 -1.58
N ASN A 82 -79.42 32.83 -0.28
CA ASN A 82 -80.41 32.73 0.81
C ASN A 82 -80.39 33.93 1.79
N ASN A 83 -80.12 35.15 1.30
CA ASN A 83 -80.24 36.43 2.03
C ASN A 83 -79.27 36.66 3.23
N ASN A 84 -77.95 36.50 3.06
CA ASN A 84 -76.96 37.11 4.00
C ASN A 84 -75.79 37.76 3.26
N ILE A 85 -75.09 38.68 3.94
CA ILE A 85 -73.92 39.43 3.44
C ILE A 85 -72.89 38.50 2.79
N ASN A 86 -72.64 38.69 1.49
CA ASN A 86 -71.50 38.10 0.80
C ASN A 86 -70.21 38.77 1.30
N ALA A 87 -69.15 37.99 1.49
CA ALA A 87 -67.83 38.51 1.84
C ALA A 87 -66.83 38.18 0.74
N GLY A 88 -65.75 38.95 0.70
CA GLY A 88 -64.53 38.62 -0.02
C GLY A 88 -63.97 37.29 0.47
N SER A 89 -63.27 36.61 -0.41
CA SER A 89 -62.66 35.32 -0.12
C SER A 89 -61.19 35.45 0.28
N ARG A 90 -60.70 34.48 1.06
CA ARG A 90 -59.27 34.43 1.42
C ARG A 90 -58.40 34.11 0.20
N PRO A 91 -57.12 34.51 0.20
CA PRO A 91 -56.45 35.32 1.22
C PRO A 91 -56.75 36.82 1.12
N ASP A 92 -57.17 37.32 -0.06
CA ASP A 92 -57.09 38.74 -0.40
C ASP A 92 -58.18 39.24 -1.37
N GLY A 93 -59.29 38.53 -1.51
CA GLY A 93 -60.46 39.00 -2.26
C GLY A 93 -61.22 40.10 -1.51
N GLY A 94 -61.69 41.11 -2.25
CA GLY A 94 -62.43 42.24 -1.70
C GLY A 94 -63.87 41.89 -1.33
N ASP A 95 -64.39 42.50 -0.27
CA ASP A 95 -65.81 42.40 0.09
C ASP A 95 -66.70 43.12 -0.94
N PRO A 96 -67.92 42.64 -1.21
CA PRO A 96 -68.90 43.46 -1.91
C PRO A 96 -69.37 44.63 -1.01
N GLY A 97 -70.08 45.58 -1.62
CA GLY A 97 -70.80 46.62 -0.90
C GLY A 97 -71.81 46.03 0.09
N ALA A 98 -71.94 46.63 1.28
CA ALA A 98 -72.90 46.19 2.29
C ALA A 98 -74.33 46.71 1.97
N THR A 99 -75.34 45.84 2.02
CA THR A 99 -76.78 46.18 1.90
C THR A 99 -77.63 45.43 2.93
N ASP A 100 -78.82 45.97 3.20
CA ASP A 100 -79.84 45.40 4.11
C ASP A 100 -80.96 44.66 3.35
N VAL A 101 -80.94 44.63 2.01
CA VAL A 101 -82.07 44.17 1.18
C VAL A 101 -81.63 43.62 -0.19
N SER A 102 -82.12 42.41 -0.50
CA SER A 102 -82.38 41.74 -1.80
C SER A 102 -81.34 41.72 -2.94
N GLU A 103 -80.36 42.62 -3.00
CA GLU A 103 -79.28 42.62 -4.00
C GLU A 103 -77.95 42.40 -3.29
N ILE A 104 -77.34 41.24 -3.53
CA ILE A 104 -76.09 40.85 -2.88
C ILE A 104 -75.04 40.57 -3.97
N PRO A 105 -74.23 41.57 -4.35
CA PRO A 105 -73.13 41.37 -5.29
C PRO A 105 -72.16 40.30 -4.81
N GLY A 106 -71.46 39.68 -5.75
CA GLY A 106 -70.42 38.72 -5.45
C GLY A 106 -69.21 39.37 -4.76
N GLY A 107 -68.61 38.64 -3.82
CA GLY A 107 -67.27 38.98 -3.34
C GLY A 107 -66.20 38.76 -4.40
N GLY A 108 -65.07 39.47 -4.28
CA GLY A 108 -63.90 39.20 -5.10
C GLY A 108 -63.28 37.85 -4.74
N GLY A 109 -62.77 37.15 -5.76
CA GLY A 109 -62.02 35.89 -5.63
C GLY A 109 -60.61 36.14 -5.09
N GLY A 110 -60.11 35.21 -4.29
CA GLY A 110 -58.76 35.25 -3.76
C GLY A 110 -57.69 34.91 -4.81
N SER A 111 -56.51 35.49 -4.68
CA SER A 111 -55.36 35.07 -5.46
C SER A 111 -54.81 33.74 -4.96
N THR A 112 -54.17 33.00 -5.86
CA THR A 112 -53.42 31.78 -5.53
C THR A 112 -51.95 32.04 -5.75
N ARG A 113 -51.11 31.70 -4.77
CA ARG A 113 -49.67 31.92 -4.87
C ARG A 113 -48.81 30.83 -4.27
N VAL A 114 -47.66 30.65 -4.90
CA VAL A 114 -46.54 29.84 -4.39
C VAL A 114 -45.38 30.78 -4.10
N ILE A 115 -44.90 30.74 -2.87
CA ILE A 115 -43.83 31.58 -2.34
C ILE A 115 -42.63 30.68 -2.08
N LEU A 116 -41.53 30.88 -2.81
CA LEU A 116 -40.32 30.09 -2.68
C LEU A 116 -39.25 30.90 -1.97
N ASN A 117 -38.62 30.33 -0.94
CA ASN A 117 -37.56 30.94 -0.15
C ASN A 117 -37.88 32.35 0.37
N ASN A 118 -39.18 32.65 0.60
CA ASN A 118 -39.73 33.97 0.94
C ASN A 118 -39.47 35.11 -0.05
N ASN A 119 -38.79 34.87 -1.17
CA ASN A 119 -38.31 35.90 -2.09
C ASN A 119 -38.94 35.81 -3.49
N TYR A 120 -39.40 34.62 -3.90
CA TYR A 120 -39.97 34.39 -5.22
C TYR A 120 -41.46 34.11 -5.11
N TYR A 121 -42.24 34.69 -6.03
CA TYR A 121 -43.69 34.67 -5.98
C TYR A 121 -44.21 34.26 -7.34
N ILE A 122 -45.02 33.20 -7.39
CA ILE A 122 -45.79 32.82 -8.58
C ILE A 122 -47.25 33.06 -8.20
N VAL A 123 -47.88 34.08 -8.76
CA VAL A 123 -49.21 34.52 -8.35
C VAL A 123 -50.17 34.50 -9.53
N ALA A 124 -51.26 33.77 -9.37
CA ALA A 124 -52.41 33.80 -10.27
C ALA A 124 -53.53 34.64 -9.65
N ALA A 125 -53.95 35.68 -10.36
CA ALA A 125 -54.94 36.64 -9.90
C ALA A 125 -56.32 36.03 -9.68
N GLY A 126 -56.95 36.46 -8.59
CA GLY A 126 -58.37 36.31 -8.36
C GLY A 126 -59.18 37.36 -9.12
N CYS A 127 -60.47 37.10 -9.24
CA CYS A 127 -61.39 37.89 -10.07
C CYS A 127 -62.27 38.80 -9.25
N SER A 128 -62.99 39.70 -9.90
CA SER A 128 -64.07 40.40 -9.22
C SER A 128 -65.36 39.58 -9.19
N GLY A 129 -66.21 39.91 -8.22
CA GLY A 129 -67.55 39.36 -8.15
C GLY A 129 -68.48 39.90 -9.24
N ALA A 130 -69.62 39.23 -9.42
CA ALA A 130 -70.67 39.67 -10.32
C ALA A 130 -71.65 40.63 -9.65
N THR A 131 -72.43 41.35 -10.47
CA THR A 131 -73.58 42.14 -10.04
C THR A 131 -74.85 41.68 -10.76
N SER A 132 -76.00 42.29 -10.48
CA SER A 132 -77.29 41.95 -11.09
C SER A 132 -77.32 42.07 -12.62
N PHE A 133 -76.46 42.91 -13.20
CA PHE A 133 -76.48 43.22 -14.63
C PHE A 133 -75.41 42.48 -15.41
N VAL A 134 -74.25 42.23 -14.80
CA VAL A 134 -73.04 41.88 -15.53
C VAL A 134 -72.17 40.88 -14.76
N ASP A 135 -71.58 39.95 -15.50
CA ASP A 135 -70.59 39.01 -14.99
C ASP A 135 -69.33 39.73 -14.48
N GLY A 136 -68.65 39.11 -13.52
CA GLY A 136 -67.44 39.64 -12.91
C GLY A 136 -66.27 39.75 -13.90
N SER A 137 -65.33 40.64 -13.61
CA SER A 137 -64.11 40.82 -14.39
C SER A 137 -63.17 39.61 -14.23
N PRO A 138 -62.68 39.01 -15.33
CA PRO A 138 -61.76 37.87 -15.31
C PRO A 138 -60.41 38.25 -14.71
N GLY A 139 -59.68 37.27 -14.16
CA GLY A 139 -58.39 37.51 -13.50
C GLY A 139 -57.38 38.16 -14.45
N GLY A 140 -56.64 39.15 -13.98
CA GLY A 140 -55.63 39.86 -14.78
C GLY A 140 -54.40 39.02 -15.10
N GLY A 141 -53.69 39.39 -16.16
CA GLY A 141 -52.42 38.79 -16.55
C GLY A 141 -51.22 39.48 -15.90
N ASP A 142 -50.05 39.39 -16.53
CA ASP A 142 -48.79 39.90 -15.98
C ASP A 142 -48.82 41.42 -15.78
N ASN A 143 -48.97 41.86 -14.53
CA ASN A 143 -49.02 43.27 -14.12
C ASN A 143 -50.12 44.11 -14.80
N TYR A 144 -51.20 43.48 -15.27
CA TYR A 144 -52.40 44.18 -15.73
C TYR A 144 -53.66 43.52 -15.16
N CYS A 145 -54.75 44.28 -15.11
CA CYS A 145 -56.04 43.84 -14.60
C CYS A 145 -57.12 43.97 -15.68
N PHE A 146 -58.30 43.41 -15.40
CA PHE A 146 -59.50 43.65 -16.16
C PHE A 146 -60.51 44.48 -15.39
N TYR A 147 -61.14 45.38 -16.13
CA TYR A 147 -62.32 46.10 -15.69
C TYR A 147 -63.44 45.91 -16.71
N LYS A 148 -64.66 46.28 -16.32
CA LYS A 148 -65.82 46.26 -17.22
C LYS A 148 -66.10 47.68 -17.71
N ALA A 149 -66.01 47.90 -19.02
CA ALA A 149 -66.30 49.19 -19.63
C ALA A 149 -67.81 49.48 -19.66
N GLN A 150 -68.22 50.74 -19.82
CA GLN A 150 -69.63 51.12 -19.97
C GLN A 150 -70.34 50.40 -21.14
N SER A 151 -69.59 49.99 -22.16
CA SER A 151 -70.10 49.19 -23.28
C SER A 151 -70.47 47.74 -22.92
N GLY A 152 -70.12 47.27 -21.72
CA GLY A 152 -70.30 45.89 -21.28
C GLY A 152 -69.15 44.95 -21.69
N SER A 153 -68.18 45.42 -22.48
CA SER A 153 -66.99 44.64 -22.85
C SER A 153 -65.92 44.67 -21.74
N TYR A 154 -65.11 43.61 -21.65
CA TYR A 154 -63.94 43.59 -20.77
C TYR A 154 -62.83 44.46 -21.36
N GLY A 155 -62.29 45.38 -20.55
CA GLY A 155 -61.12 46.18 -20.88
C GLY A 155 -59.90 45.69 -20.11
N ARG A 156 -58.74 45.63 -20.77
CA ARG A 156 -57.43 45.37 -20.13
C ARG A 156 -56.76 46.70 -19.81
N THR A 157 -56.18 46.85 -18.62
CA THR A 157 -55.39 48.04 -18.25
C THR A 157 -54.31 47.71 -17.23
N ASN A 158 -53.17 48.39 -17.33
CA ASN A 158 -52.09 48.38 -16.35
C ASN A 158 -52.02 49.69 -15.55
N ASP A 159 -53.02 50.57 -15.70
CA ASP A 159 -53.12 51.80 -14.93
C ASP A 159 -53.36 51.46 -13.45
N LYS A 160 -52.41 51.87 -12.60
CA LYS A 160 -52.46 51.65 -11.15
C LYS A 160 -53.65 52.34 -10.49
N SER A 161 -54.30 53.31 -11.14
CA SER A 161 -55.54 53.91 -10.62
C SER A 161 -56.70 52.92 -10.50
N TYR A 162 -56.66 51.77 -11.18
CA TYR A 162 -57.65 50.68 -11.12
C TYR A 162 -57.27 49.55 -10.16
N MET A 163 -56.06 49.59 -9.60
CA MET A 163 -55.54 48.58 -8.70
C MET A 163 -55.26 49.20 -7.33
N THR A 164 -55.06 48.35 -6.33
CA THR A 164 -54.65 48.76 -4.99
C THR A 164 -53.12 48.74 -4.91
N GLU A 165 -52.57 49.44 -3.91
CA GLU A 165 -51.11 49.45 -3.68
C GLU A 165 -50.60 48.15 -3.04
N ASN A 166 -51.50 47.22 -2.72
CA ASN A 166 -51.21 45.98 -2.03
C ASN A 166 -51.90 44.80 -2.72
N ARG A 167 -51.81 43.60 -2.13
CA ARG A 167 -52.40 42.37 -2.70
C ARG A 167 -53.93 42.27 -2.57
N ASN A 168 -54.53 43.08 -1.70
CA ASN A 168 -55.94 42.97 -1.32
C ASN A 168 -56.83 43.68 -2.33
N GLY A 169 -57.89 43.01 -2.76
CA GLY A 169 -59.00 43.63 -3.46
C GLY A 169 -59.71 44.62 -2.55
N GLU A 170 -60.13 45.75 -3.11
CA GLU A 170 -60.91 46.75 -2.38
C GLU A 170 -62.38 46.31 -2.25
N LYS A 171 -63.01 46.86 -1.21
CA LYS A 171 -64.44 46.69 -0.98
C LYS A 171 -65.26 47.45 -2.03
N GLY A 172 -66.34 46.84 -2.52
CA GLY A 172 -67.31 47.50 -3.39
C GLY A 172 -68.04 48.66 -2.70
N GLY A 173 -68.55 49.61 -3.50
CA GLY A 173 -69.34 50.73 -3.00
C GLY A 173 -70.62 50.30 -2.27
N ILE A 174 -71.03 51.08 -1.26
CA ILE A 174 -72.19 50.81 -0.38
C ILE A 174 -73.48 51.40 -0.96
N PHE A 175 -74.61 50.68 -0.86
CA PHE A 175 -75.94 51.13 -1.32
C PHE A 175 -76.32 52.51 -0.75
N ASP A 176 -76.91 53.36 -1.60
CA ASP A 176 -77.48 54.65 -1.17
C ASP A 176 -79.01 54.56 -1.25
N LEU A 177 -79.66 54.53 -0.08
CA LEU A 177 -81.11 54.36 0.13
C LEU A 177 -81.98 55.37 -0.62
N PHE A 178 -81.40 56.45 -1.15
CA PHE A 178 -82.12 57.53 -1.83
C PHE A 178 -81.81 57.61 -3.34
N SER A 179 -81.20 56.58 -3.94
CA SER A 179 -80.89 56.56 -5.38
C SER A 179 -81.09 55.17 -6.02
N ASP A 180 -81.39 55.13 -7.33
CA ASP A 180 -81.46 53.90 -8.15
C ASP A 180 -80.07 53.23 -8.38
N LYS A 181 -79.15 53.36 -7.43
CA LYS A 181 -77.77 52.89 -7.55
C LYS A 181 -77.61 51.49 -6.98
N VAL A 182 -77.04 50.62 -7.80
CA VAL A 182 -76.75 49.22 -7.48
C VAL A 182 -75.42 49.13 -6.75
N THR A 183 -75.30 48.16 -5.83
CA THR A 183 -74.08 47.97 -5.04
C THR A 183 -72.92 47.45 -5.87
N GLY A 184 -71.71 47.88 -5.47
CA GLY A 184 -70.48 47.41 -6.07
C GLY A 184 -70.13 45.99 -5.65
N SER A 185 -69.65 45.18 -6.59
CA SER A 185 -68.98 43.91 -6.28
C SER A 185 -67.56 44.12 -5.74
N GLY A 186 -67.02 43.09 -5.07
CA GLY A 186 -65.67 43.13 -4.54
C GLY A 186 -64.60 43.00 -5.62
N GLY A 187 -63.47 43.70 -5.44
CA GLY A 187 -62.31 43.59 -6.32
C GLY A 187 -61.54 42.28 -6.11
N GLY A 188 -60.86 41.79 -7.15
CA GLY A 188 -60.08 40.54 -7.07
C GLY A 188 -58.75 40.69 -6.34
N GLY A 189 -58.28 39.64 -5.68
CA GLY A 189 -56.93 39.60 -5.09
C GLY A 189 -55.84 39.34 -6.15
N GLY A 190 -54.59 39.73 -5.88
CA GLY A 190 -53.50 39.53 -6.84
C GLY A 190 -52.14 39.97 -6.32
N CYS A 191 -51.20 40.21 -7.23
CA CYS A 191 -49.97 40.93 -6.92
C CYS A 191 -50.28 42.38 -6.55
N LEU A 192 -51.13 43.00 -7.35
CA LEU A 192 -51.91 44.17 -6.99
C LEU A 192 -53.37 43.76 -7.00
N GLY A 193 -54.10 44.07 -5.93
CA GLY A 193 -55.53 43.82 -5.85
C GLY A 193 -56.29 44.75 -6.80
N GLY A 194 -57.49 44.36 -7.20
CA GLY A 194 -58.37 45.20 -7.99
C GLY A 194 -59.21 46.12 -7.11
N LYS A 195 -59.58 47.29 -7.64
CA LYS A 195 -60.55 48.17 -6.99
C LYS A 195 -61.95 47.57 -6.92
N GLY A 196 -62.70 47.91 -5.88
CA GLY A 196 -64.11 47.54 -5.75
C GLY A 196 -64.98 48.27 -6.79
N GLY A 197 -66.13 47.69 -7.13
CA GLY A 197 -67.07 48.32 -8.05
C GLY A 197 -67.70 49.59 -7.46
N TYR A 198 -68.04 50.56 -8.31
CA TYR A 198 -68.71 51.80 -7.88
C TYR A 198 -70.22 51.61 -7.76
N ASN A 199 -70.88 52.46 -6.97
CA ASN A 199 -72.35 52.47 -6.88
C ASN A 199 -72.99 53.02 -8.16
N ASN A 200 -73.41 52.16 -9.07
CA ASN A 200 -73.95 52.54 -10.38
C ASN A 200 -74.85 51.43 -10.97
N PRO A 201 -76.01 51.74 -11.58
CA PRO A 201 -76.89 50.73 -12.20
C PRO A 201 -76.34 50.07 -13.50
N ASN A 202 -75.05 50.23 -13.82
CA ASN A 202 -74.45 49.70 -15.04
C ASN A 202 -73.16 48.90 -14.76
N SER A 203 -72.42 48.56 -15.82
CA SER A 203 -71.19 47.77 -15.74
C SER A 203 -70.09 48.35 -14.85
N LEU A 204 -70.17 49.62 -14.43
CA LEU A 204 -69.24 50.25 -13.49
C LEU A 204 -69.41 49.75 -12.03
N SER A 205 -70.47 49.00 -11.74
CA SER A 205 -70.67 48.30 -10.46
C SER A 205 -69.84 47.01 -10.33
N VAL A 206 -69.21 46.56 -11.42
CA VAL A 206 -68.32 45.40 -11.40
C VAL A 206 -66.94 45.83 -10.92
N GLY A 207 -66.40 45.11 -9.93
CA GLY A 207 -65.04 45.33 -9.44
C GLY A 207 -63.99 45.05 -10.52
N VAL A 208 -62.80 45.60 -10.29
CA VAL A 208 -61.62 45.29 -11.09
C VAL A 208 -61.04 43.96 -10.59
N SER A 209 -60.51 43.13 -11.48
CA SER A 209 -59.77 41.94 -11.07
C SER A 209 -58.39 42.28 -10.51
N GLY A 210 -57.78 41.34 -9.80
CA GLY A 210 -56.37 41.48 -9.43
C GLY A 210 -55.45 41.30 -10.64
N SER A 211 -54.16 41.59 -10.46
CA SER A 211 -53.11 41.27 -11.45
C SER A 211 -52.30 40.04 -11.06
N SER A 212 -51.85 39.28 -12.06
CA SER A 212 -50.94 38.15 -11.87
C SER A 212 -49.49 38.65 -11.99
N CYS A 213 -48.54 37.95 -11.39
CA CYS A 213 -47.12 38.25 -11.58
C CYS A 213 -46.25 37.05 -11.20
N ILE A 214 -45.03 37.02 -11.75
CA ILE A 214 -43.97 36.10 -11.35
C ILE A 214 -42.75 36.93 -10.96
N ILE A 215 -42.30 36.79 -9.71
CA ILE A 215 -41.04 37.34 -9.19
C ILE A 215 -40.04 36.19 -9.11
N SER A 216 -38.95 36.28 -9.88
CA SER A 216 -38.03 35.17 -10.15
C SER A 216 -36.57 35.59 -10.21
N ASP A 217 -35.68 34.60 -10.31
CA ASP A 217 -34.26 34.75 -10.65
C ASP A 217 -33.85 33.77 -11.77
N ASN A 218 -32.54 33.52 -11.90
CA ASN A 218 -31.96 32.62 -12.90
C ASN A 218 -32.32 31.13 -12.70
N SER A 219 -32.94 30.74 -11.59
CA SER A 219 -33.40 29.36 -11.36
C SER A 219 -34.67 29.02 -12.15
N PHE A 220 -35.39 30.03 -12.66
CA PHE A 220 -36.60 29.86 -13.46
C PHE A 220 -36.23 29.64 -14.93
N ILE A 221 -36.56 28.46 -15.44
CA ILE A 221 -36.28 28.03 -16.81
C ILE A 221 -37.35 28.53 -17.79
N LYS A 222 -38.62 28.55 -17.35
CA LYS A 222 -39.76 28.95 -18.16
C LYS A 222 -40.84 29.58 -17.29
N GLN A 223 -41.54 30.58 -17.81
CA GLN A 223 -42.60 31.30 -17.13
C GLN A 223 -43.71 31.64 -18.11
N GLU A 224 -44.96 31.44 -17.70
CA GLU A 224 -46.13 31.77 -18.51
C GLU A 224 -47.24 32.28 -17.60
N ILE A 225 -47.91 33.37 -17.98
CA ILE A 225 -49.12 33.87 -17.32
C ILE A 225 -50.19 33.95 -18.38
N PHE A 226 -51.34 33.32 -18.12
CA PHE A 226 -52.53 33.39 -18.95
C PHE A 226 -53.63 34.02 -18.11
N ASP A 227 -54.29 35.03 -18.66
CA ASP A 227 -55.36 35.70 -17.96
C ASP A 227 -56.64 34.87 -17.91
N GLY A 228 -57.63 35.34 -17.14
CA GLY A 228 -58.89 34.64 -16.94
C GLY A 228 -59.80 34.56 -18.17
N LEU A 229 -59.45 35.18 -19.31
CA LEU A 229 -60.13 34.96 -20.59
C LEU A 229 -59.43 33.87 -21.41
N GLU A 230 -58.10 33.82 -21.34
CA GLU A 230 -57.27 32.88 -22.09
C GLU A 230 -57.25 31.48 -21.45
N LYS A 231 -57.15 31.40 -20.11
CA LYS A 231 -57.17 30.14 -19.37
C LYS A 231 -57.99 30.26 -18.09
N GLN A 232 -59.27 29.92 -18.22
CA GLN A 232 -60.29 30.09 -17.19
C GLN A 232 -60.14 29.08 -16.03
N ASN A 233 -60.24 29.57 -14.80
CA ASN A 233 -60.51 28.74 -13.62
C ASN A 233 -61.82 29.16 -12.94
N PHE A 234 -62.78 28.24 -12.86
CA PHE A 234 -64.02 28.42 -12.13
C PHE A 234 -63.98 27.66 -10.80
N GLY A 235 -64.55 28.23 -9.74
CA GLY A 235 -64.43 27.68 -8.39
C GLY A 235 -63.24 28.21 -7.61
N ASN A 236 -62.78 27.42 -6.66
CA ASN A 236 -61.61 27.75 -5.84
C ASN A 236 -60.34 27.76 -6.70
N GLY A 237 -59.33 28.45 -6.19
CA GLY A 237 -57.97 28.35 -6.70
C GLY A 237 -57.42 26.93 -6.56
N ARG A 238 -56.31 26.68 -7.27
CA ARG A 238 -55.63 25.40 -7.28
C ARG A 238 -54.14 25.58 -7.46
N VAL A 239 -53.35 24.75 -6.79
CA VAL A 239 -51.91 24.64 -7.03
C VAL A 239 -51.54 23.22 -7.37
N ILE A 240 -50.73 23.06 -8.41
CA ILE A 240 -50.13 21.78 -8.79
C ILE A 240 -48.63 21.97 -8.85
N ILE A 241 -47.89 21.20 -8.07
CA ILE A 241 -46.42 21.12 -8.16
C ILE A 241 -46.07 19.71 -8.62
N LYS A 242 -45.35 19.60 -9.74
CA LYS A 242 -44.84 18.35 -10.29
C LYS A 242 -43.32 18.42 -10.31
N TYR A 243 -42.66 17.27 -10.19
CA TYR A 243 -41.23 17.18 -10.46
C TYR A 243 -40.98 16.28 -11.67
N GLU A 244 -40.05 16.73 -12.52
CA GLU A 244 -39.56 15.94 -13.65
C GLU A 244 -38.48 14.97 -13.20
N TYR A 245 -37.61 15.43 -12.29
CA TYR A 245 -36.65 14.60 -11.59
C TYR A 245 -36.28 15.24 -10.26
N SER A 246 -35.96 14.40 -9.28
CA SER A 246 -35.28 14.81 -8.06
C SER A 246 -33.85 14.28 -8.10
N CYS A 247 -32.89 15.05 -7.59
CA CYS A 247 -31.51 14.62 -7.57
C CYS A 247 -31.31 13.39 -6.68
N PRO A 248 -30.34 12.51 -7.03
CA PRO A 248 -29.95 11.40 -6.17
C PRO A 248 -29.61 11.84 -4.74
N SER A 249 -29.72 10.93 -3.78
CA SER A 249 -29.25 11.20 -2.42
C SER A 249 -27.77 11.63 -2.42
N GLY A 250 -27.41 12.56 -1.54
CA GLY A 250 -26.05 13.11 -1.45
C GLY A 250 -25.66 14.07 -2.58
N CYS A 251 -26.55 14.37 -3.53
CA CYS A 251 -26.25 15.21 -4.69
C CYS A 251 -26.71 16.67 -4.49
N GLU A 252 -25.88 17.63 -4.91
CA GLU A 252 -26.19 19.08 -4.90
C GLU A 252 -26.76 19.55 -6.24
N THR A 253 -26.16 19.09 -7.34
CA THR A 253 -26.59 19.42 -8.70
C THR A 253 -26.74 18.14 -9.52
N CYS A 254 -27.80 18.01 -10.31
CA CYS A 254 -27.99 16.86 -11.17
C CYS A 254 -28.58 17.25 -12.53
N SER A 255 -28.43 16.35 -13.50
CA SER A 255 -29.06 16.49 -14.82
C SER A 255 -30.31 15.63 -14.98
N ASN A 256 -30.41 14.56 -14.18
CA ASN A 256 -31.58 13.70 -14.03
C ASN A 256 -31.43 12.87 -12.74
N GLU A 257 -32.40 12.01 -12.47
CA GLU A 257 -32.47 11.12 -11.30
C GLU A 257 -31.28 10.15 -11.13
N ASN A 258 -30.44 9.95 -12.14
CA ASN A 258 -29.32 9.00 -12.13
C ASN A 258 -27.94 9.65 -12.36
N LYS A 259 -27.87 10.95 -12.68
CA LYS A 259 -26.63 11.64 -13.02
C LYS A 259 -26.40 12.86 -12.16
N CYS A 260 -25.58 12.67 -11.14
CA CYS A 260 -25.10 13.74 -10.29
C CYS A 260 -23.95 14.53 -10.93
N GLY A 261 -24.10 15.86 -10.93
CA GLY A 261 -23.09 16.83 -11.31
C GLY A 261 -22.05 17.00 -10.21
N SER A 262 -22.48 17.46 -9.03
CA SER A 262 -21.68 17.71 -7.83
C SER A 262 -22.30 17.09 -6.57
N CYS A 263 -21.44 16.62 -5.67
CA CYS A 263 -21.84 15.99 -4.41
C CYS A 263 -21.85 16.98 -3.26
N LYS A 264 -22.74 16.74 -2.29
CA LYS A 264 -22.76 17.45 -1.00
C LYS A 264 -21.45 17.23 -0.27
N THR A 265 -21.06 18.20 0.56
CA THR A 265 -19.90 18.03 1.46
C THR A 265 -20.02 16.73 2.26
N GLY A 266 -18.94 15.95 2.29
CA GLY A 266 -18.89 14.62 2.91
C GLY A 266 -19.22 13.45 1.98
N TYR A 267 -19.69 13.71 0.76
CA TYR A 267 -19.91 12.70 -0.28
C TYR A 267 -18.89 12.84 -1.41
N TYR A 268 -18.59 11.72 -2.06
CA TYR A 268 -17.64 11.59 -3.16
C TYR A 268 -18.34 11.05 -4.41
N LYS A 269 -18.01 11.62 -5.56
CA LYS A 269 -18.58 11.21 -6.84
C LYS A 269 -17.98 9.89 -7.31
N ASN A 270 -18.81 8.86 -7.42
CA ASN A 270 -18.45 7.55 -7.98
C ASN A 270 -19.42 7.20 -9.12
N GLU A 271 -18.92 7.10 -10.36
CA GLU A 271 -19.71 6.75 -11.56
C GLU A 271 -21.03 7.53 -11.72
N GLY A 272 -21.04 8.81 -11.35
CA GLY A 272 -22.23 9.68 -11.47
C GLY A 272 -23.19 9.64 -10.28
N LYS A 273 -22.88 8.88 -9.22
CA LYS A 273 -23.57 8.90 -7.92
C LYS A 273 -22.68 9.50 -6.85
N CYS A 274 -23.28 9.91 -5.73
CA CYS A 274 -22.55 10.41 -4.57
C CYS A 274 -22.59 9.36 -3.46
N VAL A 275 -21.43 9.00 -2.94
CA VAL A 275 -21.26 7.99 -1.88
C VAL A 275 -20.44 8.56 -0.73
N GLU A 276 -20.75 8.18 0.51
CA GLU A 276 -19.98 8.63 1.68
C GLU A 276 -18.59 7.98 1.70
N ASN A 277 -18.52 6.71 1.32
CA ASN A 277 -17.28 5.95 1.19
C ASN A 277 -17.14 5.41 -0.24
N CYS A 278 -15.96 5.55 -0.83
CA CYS A 278 -15.68 4.96 -2.14
C CYS A 278 -15.61 3.43 -2.03
N ASP A 279 -15.97 2.74 -3.11
CA ASP A 279 -15.87 1.28 -3.19
C ASP A 279 -14.40 0.83 -3.13
N SER A 280 -14.18 -0.46 -2.83
CA SER A 280 -12.83 -1.04 -2.82
C SER A 280 -12.12 -0.81 -4.16
N GLY A 281 -10.84 -0.42 -4.11
CA GLY A 281 -10.04 -0.09 -5.29
C GLY A 281 -10.16 1.36 -5.75
N TYR A 282 -10.76 2.25 -4.94
CA TYR A 282 -10.83 3.68 -5.20
C TYR A 282 -10.24 4.48 -4.03
N TYR A 283 -9.55 5.57 -4.38
CA TYR A 283 -9.04 6.63 -3.51
C TYR A 283 -10.09 7.74 -3.36
N GLN A 284 -10.33 8.14 -2.12
CA GLN A 284 -11.16 9.30 -1.77
C GLN A 284 -10.35 10.59 -1.96
N ASP A 285 -10.55 11.27 -3.08
CA ASP A 285 -9.91 12.55 -3.32
C ASP A 285 -10.74 13.68 -2.73
N SER A 286 -10.38 14.12 -1.51
CA SER A 286 -11.04 15.24 -0.82
C SER A 286 -10.80 16.60 -1.49
N SER A 287 -9.84 16.71 -2.42
CA SER A 287 -9.62 17.97 -3.15
C SER A 287 -10.64 18.16 -4.28
N THR A 288 -11.04 17.06 -4.93
CA THR A 288 -12.00 17.07 -6.03
C THR A 288 -13.39 16.54 -5.65
N TYR A 289 -13.54 15.98 -4.45
CA TYR A 289 -14.72 15.23 -3.99
C TYR A 289 -15.10 14.09 -4.95
N THR A 290 -14.10 13.37 -5.46
CA THR A 290 -14.30 12.25 -6.40
C THR A 290 -13.66 10.96 -5.90
N CYS A 291 -14.26 9.83 -6.28
CA CYS A 291 -13.65 8.52 -6.14
C CYS A 291 -12.74 8.27 -7.35
N THR A 292 -11.43 8.30 -7.13
CA THR A 292 -10.44 8.05 -8.18
C THR A 292 -9.94 6.62 -8.09
N ARG A 293 -10.01 5.85 -9.17
CA ARG A 293 -9.55 4.45 -9.15
C ARG A 293 -8.06 4.36 -8.80
N CYS A 294 -7.69 3.43 -7.92
CA CYS A 294 -6.28 3.16 -7.63
C CYS A 294 -5.55 2.80 -8.94
N THR A 295 -4.37 3.37 -9.16
CA THR A 295 -3.56 3.09 -10.36
C THR A 295 -2.78 1.80 -10.23
N VAL A 296 -2.56 1.31 -9.01
CA VAL A 296 -1.99 -0.02 -8.75
C VAL A 296 -3.07 -1.08 -9.03
N PRO A 297 -2.89 -1.96 -10.03
CA PRO A 297 -3.82 -3.04 -10.34
C PRO A 297 -4.03 -3.97 -9.14
N ASN A 298 -5.26 -4.49 -9.00
CA ASN A 298 -5.69 -5.40 -7.93
C ASN A 298 -5.59 -4.83 -6.50
N CYS A 299 -5.31 -3.53 -6.36
CA CYS A 299 -5.27 -2.88 -5.06
C CYS A 299 -6.66 -2.79 -4.43
N LYS A 300 -6.79 -3.22 -3.18
CA LYS A 300 -8.07 -3.17 -2.46
C LYS A 300 -8.37 -1.82 -1.82
N SER A 301 -7.33 -1.09 -1.39
CA SER A 301 -7.46 0.21 -0.74
C SER A 301 -6.22 1.08 -1.00
N CYS A 302 -6.46 2.34 -1.35
CA CYS A 302 -5.43 3.37 -1.49
C CYS A 302 -5.94 4.67 -0.84
N SER A 303 -5.26 5.16 0.20
CA SER A 303 -5.77 6.23 1.08
C SER A 303 -4.94 7.51 1.03
N ARG A 304 -3.70 7.44 0.52
CA ARG A 304 -2.78 8.59 0.43
C ARG A 304 -2.68 9.16 -0.97
N SER A 305 -2.78 8.29 -1.97
CA SER A 305 -2.63 8.61 -3.38
C SER A 305 -3.19 7.44 -4.19
N PRO A 306 -3.74 7.66 -5.40
CA PRO A 306 -4.09 6.59 -6.33
C PRO A 306 -2.94 5.61 -6.61
N SER A 307 -1.69 6.07 -6.48
CA SER A 307 -0.47 5.30 -6.76
C SER A 307 0.13 4.53 -5.59
N ILE A 308 -0.41 4.69 -4.38
CA ILE A 308 0.10 4.01 -3.17
C ILE A 308 -0.97 3.04 -2.70
N CYS A 309 -0.70 1.74 -2.81
CA CYS A 309 -1.60 0.71 -2.33
C CYS A 309 -1.35 0.41 -0.85
N ASP A 310 -2.39 0.53 -0.01
CA ASP A 310 -2.30 0.25 1.42
C ASP A 310 -2.55 -1.23 1.76
N SER A 311 -3.14 -1.99 0.82
CA SER A 311 -3.47 -3.40 1.03
C SER A 311 -3.14 -4.24 -0.20
N CYS A 312 -2.02 -4.95 -0.10
CA CYS A 312 -1.56 -5.89 -1.11
C CYS A 312 -2.36 -7.20 -1.03
N THR A 313 -2.44 -7.94 -2.13
CA THR A 313 -3.14 -9.24 -2.16
C THR A 313 -2.28 -10.37 -1.61
N VAL A 314 -0.96 -10.20 -1.60
CA VAL A 314 0.00 -11.15 -1.02
C VAL A 314 -0.10 -11.12 0.51
N PRO A 315 -0.37 -12.25 1.18
CA PRO A 315 -0.42 -12.33 2.65
C PRO A 315 0.90 -11.90 3.30
N ASN A 316 0.82 -11.19 4.43
CA ASN A 316 1.98 -10.69 5.18
C ASN A 316 2.90 -9.76 4.37
N CYS A 317 2.41 -9.18 3.29
CA CYS A 317 3.12 -8.18 2.52
C CYS A 317 2.90 -6.78 3.11
N ASN A 318 4.01 -6.05 3.30
CA ASN A 318 4.02 -4.70 3.85
C ASN A 318 3.95 -3.63 2.74
N SER A 319 4.59 -3.88 1.58
CA SER A 319 4.50 -2.98 0.41
C SER A 319 4.50 -3.77 -0.89
N CYS A 320 3.70 -3.33 -1.85
CA CYS A 320 3.61 -3.90 -3.20
C CYS A 320 3.94 -2.85 -4.25
N LYS A 321 4.40 -3.32 -5.42
CA LYS A 321 4.97 -2.46 -6.46
C LYS A 321 3.93 -2.11 -7.54
N SER A 322 4.12 -2.64 -8.74
CA SER A 322 3.34 -2.33 -9.95
C SER A 322 2.01 -3.09 -10.01
N ASP A 323 1.82 -4.07 -9.14
CA ASP A 323 0.61 -4.86 -9.00
C ASP A 323 0.52 -5.30 -7.53
N ALA A 324 -0.69 -5.32 -6.95
CA ALA A 324 -0.91 -5.74 -5.57
C ALA A 324 -0.51 -7.21 -5.30
N SER A 325 -0.34 -8.02 -6.36
CA SER A 325 0.16 -9.40 -6.32
C SER A 325 1.69 -9.53 -6.28
N ILE A 326 2.43 -8.44 -6.41
CA ILE A 326 3.90 -8.44 -6.38
C ILE A 326 4.37 -7.74 -5.12
N CYS A 327 4.79 -8.53 -4.14
CA CYS A 327 5.31 -8.01 -2.89
C CYS A 327 6.74 -7.51 -3.04
N GLU A 328 7.03 -6.35 -2.45
CA GLU A 328 8.36 -5.73 -2.42
C GLU A 328 9.01 -5.83 -1.04
N SER A 329 8.20 -5.83 0.03
CA SER A 329 8.68 -6.05 1.39
C SER A 329 7.65 -6.78 2.24
N CYS A 330 8.11 -7.65 3.12
CA CYS A 330 7.25 -8.43 4.00
C CYS A 330 7.13 -7.78 5.38
N SER A 331 5.99 -7.99 6.04
CA SER A 331 5.81 -7.63 7.45
C SER A 331 6.72 -8.51 8.32
N HIS A 332 7.30 -7.94 9.36
CA HIS A 332 8.08 -8.72 10.33
C HIS A 332 7.18 -9.79 10.99
N PRO A 333 7.63 -11.06 11.15
CA PRO A 333 8.98 -11.59 10.93
C PRO A 333 9.20 -12.32 9.59
N TYR A 334 8.35 -12.11 8.59
CA TYR A 334 8.39 -12.84 7.32
C TYR A 334 9.53 -12.38 6.40
N VAL A 335 9.98 -13.27 5.51
CA VAL A 335 11.03 -13.05 4.53
C VAL A 335 10.49 -13.07 3.09
N LEU A 336 11.06 -12.24 2.22
CA LEU A 336 10.69 -12.16 0.81
C LEU A 336 11.41 -13.22 -0.01
N SER A 337 10.64 -14.12 -0.65
CA SER A 337 11.13 -15.13 -1.58
C SER A 337 10.44 -14.96 -2.93
N GLY A 338 11.14 -14.35 -3.90
CA GLY A 338 10.53 -13.91 -5.14
C GLY A 338 9.50 -12.80 -4.90
N ASN A 339 8.21 -13.11 -5.10
CA ASN A 339 7.09 -12.19 -4.87
C ASN A 339 6.23 -12.56 -3.65
N GLU A 340 6.62 -13.59 -2.88
CA GLU A 340 5.85 -14.12 -1.76
C GLU A 340 6.56 -13.91 -0.42
N CYS A 341 5.77 -13.73 0.64
CA CYS A 341 6.26 -13.68 2.01
C CYS A 341 6.15 -15.04 2.69
N LYS A 342 7.27 -15.58 3.15
CA LYS A 342 7.38 -16.89 3.82
C LYS A 342 7.97 -16.73 5.21
N GLN A 343 7.75 -17.70 6.10
CA GLN A 343 8.35 -17.65 7.44
C GLN A 343 9.86 -17.88 7.39
N GLU A 344 10.33 -18.75 6.49
CA GLU A 344 11.73 -19.10 6.32
C GLU A 344 12.09 -19.17 4.83
N CYS A 345 13.38 -19.01 4.52
CA CYS A 345 13.86 -19.17 3.16
C CYS A 345 13.81 -20.64 2.72
N PRO A 346 13.45 -20.92 1.45
CA PRO A 346 13.48 -22.28 0.93
C PRO A 346 14.91 -22.82 0.89
N ALA A 347 15.05 -24.14 0.72
CA ALA A 347 16.35 -24.78 0.52
C ALA A 347 17.13 -24.09 -0.60
N SER A 348 18.46 -24.02 -0.43
CA SER A 348 19.39 -23.31 -1.33
C SER A 348 19.32 -21.79 -1.29
N TYR A 349 18.58 -21.21 -0.34
CA TYR A 349 18.57 -19.77 -0.05
C TYR A 349 18.85 -19.51 1.43
N PHE A 350 19.37 -18.33 1.75
CA PHE A 350 19.58 -17.84 3.11
C PHE A 350 18.89 -16.49 3.31
N ASN A 351 18.57 -16.16 4.57
CA ASN A 351 17.95 -14.90 4.94
C ASN A 351 19.02 -13.80 5.02
N ASP A 352 18.99 -12.85 4.09
CA ASP A 352 19.76 -11.62 4.15
C ASP A 352 18.83 -10.43 4.37
N SER A 353 18.75 -9.95 5.61
CA SER A 353 17.95 -8.78 5.98
C SER A 353 16.48 -8.88 5.52
N TYR A 354 15.83 -10.02 5.77
CA TYR A 354 14.45 -10.35 5.39
C TYR A 354 14.23 -10.61 3.88
N ILE A 355 15.29 -10.81 3.11
CA ILE A 355 15.22 -11.18 1.70
C ILE A 355 15.97 -12.50 1.49
N CYS A 356 15.34 -13.46 0.84
CA CYS A 356 15.96 -14.74 0.52
C CYS A 356 16.93 -14.58 -0.65
N LYS A 357 18.22 -14.80 -0.40
CA LYS A 357 19.28 -14.79 -1.41
C LYS A 357 19.81 -16.20 -1.64
N GLU A 358 20.20 -16.47 -2.87
CA GLU A 358 20.69 -17.80 -3.26
C GLU A 358 22.03 -18.11 -2.60
N CYS A 359 22.21 -19.37 -2.18
CA CYS A 359 23.48 -19.89 -1.72
C CYS A 359 24.52 -19.96 -2.85
N ILE A 360 25.80 -20.17 -2.49
CA ILE A 360 26.83 -20.47 -3.49
C ILE A 360 26.49 -21.69 -4.33
N LYS A 361 27.03 -21.77 -5.56
CA LYS A 361 26.76 -22.85 -6.50
C LYS A 361 26.94 -24.24 -5.85
N ASN A 362 26.02 -25.15 -6.17
CA ASN A 362 25.96 -26.53 -5.68
C ASN A 362 25.71 -26.69 -4.16
N CYS A 363 25.34 -25.61 -3.48
CA CYS A 363 25.01 -25.64 -2.06
C CYS A 363 23.50 -25.77 -1.84
N SER A 364 23.10 -26.72 -0.99
CA SER A 364 21.70 -26.94 -0.59
C SER A 364 21.32 -26.19 0.68
N ARG A 365 22.29 -25.84 1.54
CA ARG A 365 22.09 -25.06 2.76
C ARG A 365 23.29 -24.20 3.09
N CYS A 366 23.05 -22.92 3.36
CA CYS A 366 24.07 -21.95 3.74
C CYS A 366 23.49 -20.91 4.70
N ASP A 367 24.36 -20.23 5.45
CA ASP A 367 23.98 -19.10 6.31
C ASP A 367 24.35 -17.75 5.69
N ASN A 368 25.18 -17.75 4.63
CA ASN A 368 25.60 -16.57 3.90
C ASN A 368 26.00 -16.93 2.45
N SER A 369 26.28 -15.92 1.64
CA SER A 369 26.63 -16.07 0.22
C SER A 369 28.06 -16.52 -0.07
N MET A 370 28.87 -16.85 0.94
CA MET A 370 30.29 -17.21 0.77
C MET A 370 30.61 -18.63 1.22
N THR A 371 29.87 -19.16 2.19
CA THR A 371 30.13 -20.47 2.79
C THR A 371 28.89 -21.35 2.74
N CYS A 372 29.09 -22.61 2.35
CA CYS A 372 28.08 -23.65 2.38
C CYS A 372 28.24 -24.52 3.63
N SER A 373 27.11 -24.95 4.21
CA SER A 373 27.06 -25.94 5.29
C SER A 373 26.63 -27.33 4.79
N GLN A 374 25.93 -27.41 3.66
CA GLN A 374 25.51 -28.69 3.08
C GLN A 374 25.44 -28.64 1.55
N CYS A 375 26.21 -29.48 0.87
CA CYS A 375 26.16 -29.63 -0.58
C CYS A 375 24.95 -30.43 -1.05
N TYR A 376 24.56 -30.28 -2.32
CA TYR A 376 23.68 -31.27 -2.95
C TYR A 376 24.34 -32.65 -2.97
N SER A 377 23.54 -33.71 -3.05
CA SER A 377 24.00 -35.11 -2.96
C SER A 377 25.07 -35.53 -3.98
N SER A 378 25.26 -34.76 -5.05
CA SER A 378 26.30 -35.01 -6.07
C SER A 378 27.67 -34.38 -5.77
N HIS A 379 27.79 -33.59 -4.69
CA HIS A 379 28.99 -32.84 -4.35
C HIS A 379 29.42 -33.09 -2.90
N VAL A 380 30.70 -32.89 -2.63
CA VAL A 380 31.31 -33.00 -1.30
C VAL A 380 31.68 -31.62 -0.76
N LEU A 381 31.51 -31.43 0.55
CA LEU A 381 31.86 -30.20 1.26
C LEU A 381 33.37 -30.17 1.52
N TYR A 382 34.04 -29.12 1.07
CA TYR A 382 35.44 -28.88 1.40
C TYR A 382 35.68 -27.40 1.67
N LYS A 383 36.17 -27.07 2.87
CA LYS A 383 36.48 -25.69 3.30
C LYS A 383 35.31 -24.72 3.05
N GLY A 384 34.10 -25.17 3.37
CA GLY A 384 32.87 -24.38 3.21
C GLY A 384 32.40 -24.23 1.76
N LYS A 385 32.86 -25.06 0.81
CA LYS A 385 32.47 -25.00 -0.60
C LYS A 385 32.10 -26.36 -1.18
N CYS A 386 31.28 -26.35 -2.23
CA CYS A 386 30.76 -27.54 -2.92
C CYS A 386 31.25 -27.59 -4.38
N GLU A 387 32.56 -27.44 -4.57
CA GLU A 387 33.17 -27.37 -5.91
C GLU A 387 33.48 -28.76 -6.48
N TYR A 388 33.60 -29.77 -5.63
CA TYR A 388 34.08 -31.10 -6.02
C TYR A 388 32.98 -32.16 -5.92
N THR A 389 33.03 -33.15 -6.80
CA THR A 389 32.20 -34.37 -6.74
C THR A 389 32.89 -35.53 -6.01
N SER A 390 34.19 -35.40 -5.75
CA SER A 390 35.02 -36.34 -4.98
C SER A 390 36.14 -35.58 -4.29
N CYS A 391 36.68 -36.12 -3.18
CA CYS A 391 37.65 -35.38 -2.39
C CYS A 391 38.98 -35.14 -3.14
N PRO A 392 39.50 -33.90 -3.12
CA PRO A 392 40.74 -33.55 -3.82
C PRO A 392 41.96 -34.29 -3.22
N PRO A 393 43.12 -34.30 -3.91
CA PRO A 393 44.34 -34.90 -3.38
C PRO A 393 44.71 -34.35 -1.98
N TYR A 394 45.39 -35.17 -1.18
CA TYR A 394 45.77 -34.86 0.22
C TYR A 394 44.62 -34.77 1.21
N THR A 395 43.43 -35.26 0.83
CA THR A 395 42.24 -35.29 1.68
C THR A 395 41.59 -36.67 1.64
N TYR A 396 40.73 -36.97 2.60
CA TYR A 396 39.91 -38.17 2.62
C TYR A 396 38.43 -37.81 2.87
N GLN A 397 37.54 -38.67 2.41
CA GLN A 397 36.09 -38.45 2.54
C GLN A 397 35.58 -39.01 3.87
N PHE A 398 34.92 -38.18 4.66
CA PHE A 398 34.19 -38.58 5.86
C PHE A 398 32.73 -38.13 5.73
N GLY A 399 31.83 -39.08 5.48
CA GLY A 399 30.46 -38.76 5.10
C GLY A 399 30.40 -37.99 3.77
N ASN A 400 29.87 -36.76 3.79
CA ASN A 400 29.81 -35.87 2.63
C ASN A 400 30.82 -34.71 2.70
N GLU A 401 31.82 -34.81 3.59
CA GLU A 401 32.85 -33.79 3.78
C GLU A 401 34.24 -34.34 3.46
N CYS A 402 35.12 -33.49 2.96
CA CYS A 402 36.53 -33.79 2.73
C CYS A 402 37.36 -33.20 3.86
N ILE A 403 38.15 -34.05 4.51
CA ILE A 403 39.02 -33.68 5.62
C ILE A 403 40.47 -33.75 5.16
N ASP A 404 41.26 -32.74 5.49
CA ASP A 404 42.69 -32.70 5.18
C ASP A 404 43.43 -33.85 5.88
N CYS A 405 44.31 -34.55 5.16
CA CYS A 405 45.19 -35.56 5.76
C CYS A 405 46.18 -34.92 6.76
N PRO A 406 46.77 -35.73 7.67
CA PRO A 406 47.82 -35.26 8.57
C PRO A 406 48.98 -34.52 7.87
N PRO A 407 49.71 -33.66 8.59
CA PRO A 407 50.90 -33.02 8.06
C PRO A 407 51.85 -34.02 7.39
N ASN A 408 52.39 -33.62 6.23
CA ASN A 408 53.31 -34.43 5.43
C ASN A 408 52.74 -35.75 4.88
N CYS A 409 51.41 -35.95 4.97
CA CYS A 409 50.74 -37.11 4.39
C CYS A 409 50.23 -36.84 2.97
N GLU A 410 50.44 -37.80 2.06
CA GLU A 410 49.94 -37.79 0.68
C GLU A 410 48.57 -38.47 0.56
N LYS A 411 48.42 -39.63 1.21
CA LYS A 411 47.16 -40.39 1.24
C LYS A 411 46.89 -40.89 2.66
N CYS A 412 45.66 -40.71 3.11
CA CYS A 412 45.15 -41.19 4.38
C CYS A 412 43.73 -41.74 4.17
N SER A 413 43.36 -42.75 4.94
CA SER A 413 42.03 -43.34 4.91
C SER A 413 41.14 -42.84 6.05
N TYR A 414 41.75 -42.38 7.15
CA TYR A 414 41.09 -41.82 8.32
C TYR A 414 42.06 -40.89 9.09
N GLY A 415 41.48 -39.97 9.87
CA GLY A 415 42.12 -38.73 10.35
C GLY A 415 43.55 -38.82 10.84
N ASP A 416 43.87 -39.77 11.72
CA ASP A 416 45.17 -39.79 12.42
C ASP A 416 46.20 -40.73 11.79
N THR A 417 45.88 -41.39 10.67
CA THR A 417 46.78 -42.38 10.05
C THR A 417 47.15 -41.97 8.65
N CYS A 418 48.46 -41.85 8.41
CA CYS A 418 48.95 -41.69 7.05
C CYS A 418 49.23 -43.04 6.39
N ASP A 419 48.59 -43.33 5.27
CA ASP A 419 48.84 -44.54 4.47
C ASP A 419 50.07 -44.36 3.57
N LEU A 420 50.37 -43.11 3.18
CA LEU A 420 51.45 -42.77 2.28
C LEU A 420 51.99 -41.37 2.54
N CYS A 421 53.25 -41.25 2.95
CA CYS A 421 53.87 -39.94 3.18
C CYS A 421 54.16 -39.21 1.86
N LYS A 422 54.14 -37.86 1.91
CA LYS A 422 54.59 -37.01 0.79
C LYS A 422 56.03 -37.34 0.40
N LYS A 423 56.42 -36.96 -0.82
CA LYS A 423 57.82 -37.08 -1.27
C LYS A 423 58.77 -36.46 -0.23
N ASP A 424 59.89 -37.15 0.02
CA ASP A 424 60.94 -36.81 1.00
C ASP A 424 60.57 -36.97 2.49
N TYR A 425 59.40 -37.56 2.80
CA TYR A 425 58.99 -37.96 4.15
C TYR A 425 58.85 -39.48 4.27
N PHE A 426 59.05 -40.00 5.47
CA PHE A 426 59.07 -41.43 5.79
C PHE A 426 58.10 -41.73 6.93
N GLN A 427 57.32 -42.79 6.74
CA GLN A 427 56.36 -43.27 7.73
C GLN A 427 57.09 -43.83 8.95
N ASN A 428 56.82 -43.28 10.12
CA ASN A 428 57.25 -43.79 11.42
C ASN A 428 56.03 -43.90 12.34
N GLY A 429 55.53 -45.13 12.53
CA GLY A 429 54.20 -45.31 13.11
C GLY A 429 53.12 -44.68 12.21
N ASN A 430 52.34 -43.75 12.76
CA ASN A 430 51.28 -43.03 12.03
C ASN A 430 51.75 -41.69 11.43
N ASP A 431 52.94 -41.22 11.83
CA ASP A 431 53.48 -39.91 11.46
C ASP A 431 54.41 -39.98 10.25
N CYS A 432 54.48 -38.88 9.51
CA CYS A 432 55.42 -38.70 8.41
C CYS A 432 56.53 -37.73 8.80
N ILE A 433 57.73 -38.27 9.00
CA ILE A 433 58.90 -37.54 9.48
C ILE A 433 59.98 -37.47 8.39
N ASN A 434 60.87 -36.48 8.47
CA ASN A 434 61.95 -36.29 7.50
C ASN A 434 63.24 -37.06 7.87
N SER A 435 63.38 -37.57 9.10
CA SER A 435 64.55 -38.31 9.57
C SER A 435 64.14 -39.43 10.53
N CYS A 436 64.61 -40.67 10.27
CA CYS A 436 64.17 -41.86 11.00
C CYS A 436 64.85 -42.10 12.36
N GLY A 437 65.85 -41.29 12.72
CA GLY A 437 66.60 -41.44 13.97
C GLY A 437 67.48 -42.69 14.05
N ASP A 438 68.10 -42.91 15.22
CA ASP A 438 69.09 -43.96 15.43
C ASP A 438 68.49 -45.38 15.42
N GLY A 439 69.08 -46.27 14.60
CA GLY A 439 68.66 -47.68 14.46
C GLY A 439 67.60 -47.91 13.39
N TYR A 440 67.29 -46.90 12.58
CA TYR A 440 66.40 -46.99 11.43
C TYR A 440 67.08 -46.40 10.20
N TYR A 441 66.73 -46.92 9.02
CA TYR A 441 67.13 -46.35 7.74
C TYR A 441 65.91 -45.88 6.95
N GLN A 442 66.18 -44.98 6.01
CA GLN A 442 65.18 -44.43 5.11
C GLN A 442 64.96 -45.38 3.93
N ASP A 443 63.84 -46.10 3.93
CA ASP A 443 63.40 -46.89 2.79
C ASP A 443 62.70 -45.98 1.78
N SER A 444 63.45 -45.52 0.78
CA SER A 444 62.93 -44.65 -0.29
C SER A 444 61.92 -45.34 -1.21
N THR A 445 61.91 -46.67 -1.27
CA THR A 445 60.97 -47.43 -2.12
C THR A 445 59.58 -47.45 -1.49
N ASN A 446 59.50 -47.70 -0.19
CA ASN A 446 58.24 -47.77 0.53
C ASN A 446 57.88 -46.47 1.27
N ARG A 447 58.78 -45.48 1.29
CA ARG A 447 58.68 -44.24 2.09
C ARG A 447 58.43 -44.53 3.57
N LYS A 448 59.22 -45.44 4.14
CA LYS A 448 59.11 -45.86 5.55
C LYS A 448 60.44 -45.77 6.29
N CYS A 449 60.36 -45.58 7.59
CA CYS A 449 61.47 -45.81 8.49
C CYS A 449 61.53 -47.29 8.84
N THR A 450 62.55 -47.99 8.35
CA THR A 450 62.70 -49.43 8.57
C THR A 450 63.84 -49.67 9.54
N ALA A 451 63.63 -50.56 10.52
CA ALA A 451 64.63 -50.86 11.53
C ALA A 451 65.85 -51.57 10.91
N CYS A 452 67.04 -51.32 11.46
CA CYS A 452 68.21 -52.13 11.16
C CYS A 452 68.04 -53.54 11.75
N ASP A 453 68.41 -54.58 11.00
CA ASP A 453 68.42 -55.98 11.47
C ASP A 453 69.55 -56.21 12.49
N VAL A 454 70.66 -55.49 12.34
CA VAL A 454 71.83 -55.62 13.21
C VAL A 454 71.52 -55.01 14.58
N LEU A 455 71.53 -55.87 15.61
CA LEU A 455 71.31 -55.45 17.00
C LEU A 455 72.34 -54.38 17.41
N ASN A 456 71.87 -53.35 18.13
CA ASN A 456 72.66 -52.19 18.55
C ASN A 456 73.25 -51.34 17.41
N CYS A 457 72.78 -51.52 16.18
CA CYS A 457 73.17 -50.64 15.09
C CYS A 457 72.59 -49.23 15.28
N LYS A 458 73.42 -48.21 15.07
CA LYS A 458 73.03 -46.80 15.06
C LYS A 458 72.63 -46.33 13.66
N SER A 459 73.39 -46.71 12.63
CA SER A 459 73.11 -46.35 11.23
C SER A 459 73.39 -47.52 10.29
N CYS A 460 72.39 -47.88 9.49
CA CYS A 460 72.45 -48.92 8.47
C CYS A 460 72.02 -48.35 7.10
N PRO A 461 72.90 -47.64 6.37
CA PRO A 461 72.50 -46.87 5.20
C PRO A 461 72.02 -47.76 4.05
N GLY A 462 70.70 -47.78 3.82
CA GLY A 462 70.06 -48.41 2.66
C GLY A 462 69.94 -49.93 2.70
N ASN A 463 70.52 -50.60 3.71
CA ASN A 463 70.43 -52.05 3.88
C ASN A 463 70.32 -52.40 5.37
N PRO A 464 69.24 -53.07 5.80
CA PRO A 464 69.02 -53.36 7.22
C PRO A 464 70.08 -54.30 7.82
N SER A 465 70.72 -55.14 7.01
CA SER A 465 71.71 -56.12 7.46
C SER A 465 73.15 -55.58 7.50
N VAL A 466 73.39 -54.34 7.05
CA VAL A 466 74.72 -53.72 7.02
C VAL A 466 74.76 -52.56 7.99
N CYS A 467 75.54 -52.69 9.06
CA CYS A 467 75.73 -51.60 10.00
C CYS A 467 77.04 -50.85 9.76
N ASP A 468 76.96 -49.52 9.71
CA ASP A 468 78.12 -48.63 9.51
C ASP A 468 78.54 -47.89 10.79
N SER A 469 77.69 -47.88 11.82
CA SER A 469 78.04 -47.35 13.14
C SER A 469 77.17 -47.96 14.22
N CYS A 470 77.74 -48.20 15.40
CA CYS A 470 77.04 -48.81 16.53
C CYS A 470 76.53 -47.77 17.53
N LYS A 471 75.47 -48.12 18.27
CA LYS A 471 75.02 -47.34 19.43
C LYS A 471 76.09 -47.43 20.52
N TYR A 472 76.34 -46.35 21.24
CA TYR A 472 77.26 -46.37 22.39
C TYR A 472 76.74 -47.36 23.46
N PRO A 473 77.58 -48.21 24.09
CA PRO A 473 79.04 -48.31 24.01
C PRO A 473 79.57 -49.42 23.06
N PHE A 474 78.76 -49.92 22.12
CA PHE A 474 79.13 -51.04 21.25
C PHE A 474 80.16 -50.66 20.18
N VAL A 475 80.97 -51.63 19.74
CA VAL A 475 82.00 -51.45 18.70
C VAL A 475 81.61 -52.12 17.40
N LEU A 476 81.98 -51.49 16.28
CA LEU A 476 81.73 -51.99 14.93
C LEU A 476 82.82 -52.97 14.51
N HIS A 477 82.44 -54.22 14.28
CA HIS A 477 83.33 -55.25 13.74
C HIS A 477 82.60 -56.05 12.65
N GLN A 478 83.17 -56.11 11.44
CA GLN A 478 82.59 -56.85 10.31
C GLN A 478 81.09 -56.57 10.10
N GLN A 479 80.71 -55.28 10.08
CA GLN A 479 79.32 -54.80 9.92
C GLN A 479 78.35 -55.21 11.04
N ASN A 480 78.86 -55.69 12.19
CA ASN A 480 78.08 -56.10 13.37
C ASN A 480 78.42 -55.26 14.61
N CYS A 481 77.44 -55.14 15.52
CA CYS A 481 77.52 -54.33 16.74
C CYS A 481 77.24 -55.14 18.03
N GLY A 482 77.56 -56.43 18.03
CA GLY A 482 77.26 -57.34 19.15
C GLY A 482 78.20 -57.24 20.35
N GLN A 483 79.35 -56.57 20.21
CA GLN A 483 80.42 -56.56 21.21
C GLN A 483 80.71 -55.14 21.70
N ILE A 484 81.20 -55.02 22.94
CA ILE A 484 81.63 -53.74 23.55
C ILE A 484 83.16 -53.59 23.45
N GLU A 485 83.89 -54.70 23.24
CA GLU A 485 85.33 -54.73 23.02
C GLU A 485 85.65 -55.41 21.69
N CYS A 486 86.77 -55.01 21.07
CA CYS A 486 87.22 -55.59 19.82
C CYS A 486 87.81 -56.99 20.03
N PRO A 487 87.56 -57.94 19.11
CA PRO A 487 88.16 -59.26 19.20
C PRO A 487 89.69 -59.20 19.05
N SER A 488 90.38 -60.27 19.47
CA SER A 488 91.83 -60.41 19.24
C SER A 488 92.18 -60.15 17.78
N HIS A 489 93.34 -59.55 17.54
CA HIS A 489 93.79 -58.96 16.27
C HIS A 489 93.22 -57.60 15.89
N TYR A 490 92.33 -57.02 16.69
CA TYR A 490 91.78 -55.69 16.44
C TYR A 490 91.95 -54.80 17.67
N PHE A 491 92.05 -53.48 17.46
CA PHE A 491 91.98 -52.48 18.52
C PHE A 491 90.80 -51.55 18.28
N ASN A 492 90.25 -51.00 19.37
CA ASN A 492 89.16 -50.05 19.30
C ASN A 492 89.70 -48.67 18.89
N ASP A 493 89.31 -48.20 17.71
CA ASP A 493 89.53 -46.83 17.25
C ASP A 493 88.18 -46.13 17.11
N SER A 494 87.82 -45.30 18.09
CA SER A 494 86.57 -44.53 18.09
C SER A 494 85.31 -45.39 17.84
N PHE A 495 85.21 -46.52 18.54
CA PHE A 495 84.14 -47.54 18.41
C PHE A 495 84.14 -48.34 17.10
N ILE A 496 85.25 -48.33 16.35
CA ILE A 496 85.44 -49.17 15.16
C ILE A 496 86.64 -50.09 15.40
N CYS A 497 86.46 -51.39 15.18
CA CYS A 497 87.53 -52.36 15.35
C CYS A 497 88.45 -52.37 14.12
N LYS A 498 89.64 -51.81 14.27
CA LYS A 498 90.68 -51.78 13.23
C LYS A 498 91.73 -52.85 13.47
N GLU A 499 92.22 -53.46 12.39
CA GLU A 499 93.18 -54.56 12.48
C GLU A 499 94.54 -54.09 13.02
N CYS A 500 95.16 -54.91 13.87
CA CYS A 500 96.51 -54.71 14.35
C CYS A 500 97.55 -54.83 13.22
N SER A 501 98.71 -54.20 13.40
CA SER A 501 99.85 -54.38 12.47
C SER A 501 100.28 -55.85 12.32
N LYS A 502 100.92 -56.14 11.18
CA LYS A 502 101.40 -57.48 10.82
C LYS A 502 102.21 -58.10 11.97
N ASN A 503 101.93 -59.39 12.25
CA ASN A 503 102.54 -60.21 13.31
C ASN A 503 102.05 -59.93 14.76
N CYS A 504 101.09 -59.03 14.96
CA CYS A 504 100.54 -58.75 16.29
C CYS A 504 99.25 -59.55 16.58
N LEU A 505 99.20 -60.15 17.78
CA LEU A 505 98.04 -60.90 18.28
C LEU A 505 97.06 -59.97 18.97
N ASN A 506 97.54 -59.12 19.88
CA ASN A 506 96.77 -58.01 20.47
C ASN A 506 97.58 -56.71 20.35
N CYS A 507 96.88 -55.58 20.23
CA CYS A 507 97.49 -54.26 20.12
C CYS A 507 96.62 -53.19 20.81
N SER A 508 97.25 -52.10 21.28
CA SER A 508 96.54 -50.93 21.83
C SER A 508 96.34 -49.82 20.80
N SER A 509 97.09 -49.86 19.70
CA SER A 509 96.91 -49.02 18.52
C SER A 509 97.50 -49.74 17.30
N MET A 510 97.35 -49.15 16.11
CA MET A 510 97.95 -49.68 14.88
C MET A 510 99.46 -49.97 15.01
N TYR A 511 100.19 -49.23 15.84
CA TYR A 511 101.66 -49.31 15.95
C TYR A 511 102.18 -49.90 17.27
N ASN A 512 101.29 -50.16 18.24
CA ASN A 512 101.69 -50.64 19.56
C ASN A 512 101.09 -52.02 19.84
N CYS A 513 101.90 -53.05 19.66
CA CYS A 513 101.51 -54.41 19.93
C CYS A 513 101.70 -54.77 21.39
N THR A 514 100.70 -55.41 21.99
CA THR A 514 100.73 -55.89 23.38
C THR A 514 101.05 -57.38 23.46
N SER A 515 100.87 -58.13 22.36
CA SER A 515 101.30 -59.52 22.23
C SER A 515 101.53 -59.91 20.76
N CYS A 516 102.39 -60.91 20.51
CA CYS A 516 102.78 -61.35 19.17
C CYS A 516 102.06 -62.64 18.74
N LYS A 517 101.82 -62.82 17.43
CA LYS A 517 101.13 -64.01 16.86
C LYS A 517 101.91 -65.32 17.07
N SER A 518 103.23 -65.25 17.18
CA SER A 518 104.12 -66.42 17.35
C SER A 518 104.95 -66.28 18.62
N ALA A 519 105.14 -67.41 19.32
CA ALA A 519 105.97 -67.49 20.52
C ALA A 519 107.45 -67.14 20.26
N ASN A 520 107.91 -67.22 19.01
CA ASN A 520 109.29 -66.91 18.61
C ASN A 520 109.52 -65.42 18.31
N MET A 521 108.50 -64.57 18.52
CA MET A 521 108.56 -63.13 18.27
C MET A 521 108.45 -62.35 19.58
N ARG A 522 109.19 -61.24 19.68
CA ARG A 522 109.07 -60.30 20.81
C ARG A 522 108.81 -58.88 20.31
N ILE A 523 108.15 -58.09 21.15
CA ILE A 523 107.88 -56.67 20.89
C ILE A 523 109.21 -55.91 21.02
N ASN A 524 109.60 -55.19 19.97
CA ASN A 524 110.79 -54.35 19.99
C ASN A 524 110.51 -52.97 20.61
N LYS A 525 111.55 -52.14 20.76
CA LYS A 525 111.42 -50.77 21.30
C LYS A 525 110.49 -49.84 20.50
N LYS A 526 110.15 -50.20 19.25
CA LYS A 526 109.24 -49.45 18.38
C LYS A 526 107.78 -49.94 18.46
N GLY A 527 107.47 -50.88 19.37
CA GLY A 527 106.11 -51.41 19.55
C GLY A 527 105.71 -52.53 18.58
N ASN A 528 106.62 -53.00 17.72
CA ASN A 528 106.33 -54.02 16.69
C ASN A 528 106.89 -55.40 17.06
N CYS A 529 106.21 -56.47 16.64
CA CYS A 529 106.67 -57.84 16.81
C CYS A 529 107.72 -58.24 15.77
N THR A 530 108.93 -58.60 16.21
CA THR A 530 110.06 -59.03 15.35
C THR A 530 110.62 -60.39 15.76
N ASN A 531 111.20 -61.13 14.80
CA ASN A 531 111.82 -62.45 15.01
C ASN A 531 113.16 -62.35 15.73
N LEU A 532 113.46 -63.32 16.59
CA LEU A 532 114.70 -63.40 17.37
C LEU A 532 115.98 -63.71 16.56
N ILE A 533 115.87 -64.15 15.30
CA ILE A 533 116.99 -64.73 14.52
C ILE A 533 117.69 -63.69 13.60
N THR A 534 117.20 -62.45 13.55
CA THR A 534 117.72 -61.41 12.64
C THR A 534 118.18 -60.13 13.36
N ALA A 535 118.54 -60.21 14.63
CA ALA A 535 119.17 -59.09 15.32
C ALA A 535 120.67 -59.05 14.97
N SER A 536 121.09 -58.01 14.25
CA SER A 536 122.49 -57.76 13.88
C SER A 536 123.36 -57.54 15.13
N TYR A 537 124.62 -57.97 15.05
CA TYR A 537 125.64 -58.03 16.11
C TYR A 537 125.94 -56.68 16.81
N ASP A 538 125.43 -55.55 16.29
CA ASP A 538 125.58 -54.21 16.87
C ASP A 538 124.61 -53.90 18.04
N ASP A 539 123.61 -54.75 18.29
CA ASP A 539 122.60 -54.51 19.33
C ASP A 539 122.92 -55.15 20.71
N LEU A 540 124.11 -55.75 20.93
CA LEU A 540 124.35 -56.65 22.08
C LEU A 540 125.51 -56.39 23.07
N PHE A 541 126.54 -55.53 22.88
CA PHE A 541 127.54 -55.29 23.96
C PHE A 541 128.18 -53.88 24.01
N GLU A 542 128.27 -53.33 25.23
CA GLU A 542 128.79 -52.02 25.64
C GLU A 542 130.33 -51.91 25.59
N ILE A 543 130.87 -50.74 25.18
CA ILE A 543 132.22 -50.28 25.55
C ILE A 543 132.08 -49.05 26.45
N GLN A 544 132.56 -49.16 27.70
CA GLN A 544 132.56 -48.09 28.71
C GLN A 544 133.72 -47.08 28.50
N PRO A 545 133.53 -45.77 28.80
CA PRO A 545 134.55 -44.74 28.60
C PRO A 545 135.45 -44.52 29.83
N VAL A 546 136.78 -44.51 29.63
CA VAL A 546 137.75 -44.09 30.66
C VAL A 546 138.01 -42.57 30.55
N LYS A 547 137.54 -41.81 31.55
CA LYS A 547 137.90 -40.38 31.75
C LYS A 547 139.12 -40.27 32.67
N ARG A 548 140.17 -39.59 32.23
CA ARG A 548 141.17 -38.94 33.12
C ARG A 548 141.00 -37.42 33.04
N LYS A 549 140.73 -36.77 34.17
CA LYS A 549 140.75 -35.32 34.40
C LYS A 549 141.70 -35.04 35.57
N ILE A 550 142.66 -34.14 35.39
CA ILE A 550 143.38 -33.39 36.44
C ILE A 550 143.54 -31.98 35.86
N GLN A 551 142.70 -31.00 36.22
CA GLN A 551 142.62 -30.13 37.41
C GLN A 551 143.26 -28.74 37.20
N LYS A 552 142.35 -27.75 37.22
CA LYS A 552 142.41 -26.27 37.39
C LYS A 552 143.71 -25.62 37.92
N ASN A 553 144.01 -24.43 37.36
CA ASN A 553 143.96 -23.11 38.05
C ASN A 553 144.16 -21.98 37.01
N ARG A 554 143.20 -21.06 36.82
CA ARG A 554 142.99 -19.73 37.48
C ARG A 554 144.07 -18.68 37.19
N ASN A 555 143.67 -17.56 36.56
CA ASN A 555 144.00 -16.14 36.85
C ASN A 555 143.51 -15.25 35.67
N ASN A 556 142.59 -14.30 35.90
CA ASN A 556 142.81 -12.82 36.07
C ASN A 556 143.15 -12.13 34.71
N TRP A 557 142.58 -11.01 34.27
CA TRP A 557 141.95 -9.83 34.88
C TRP A 557 141.08 -9.08 33.85
N SER A 558 140.25 -8.15 34.38
CA SER A 558 139.83 -6.83 33.82
C SER A 558 139.35 -6.71 32.38
#